data_AF-A0ABD3EAS2-F1
#
_entry.id   AF-A0ABD3EAS2-F1
#
_cell.length_a   1.000
_cell.length_b   1.000
_cell.length_c   1.000
_cell.angle_alpha   90.00
_cell.angle_beta   90.00
_cell.angle_gamma   90.00
#
_symmetry.space_group_name_H-M   'P 1'
#
loop_
_entity.id
_entity.type
_entity.pdbx_description
1 polymer ?
#
loop_
_entity_poly.entity_id
_entity_poly.type
_entity_poly.pdbx_seq_one_letter_code
_entity_poly.pdbx_strand_id
1 'polypeptide(L)'
;MSTENSVHTSRAEELKTLANEAFKAHKFSQAVDLYTQAIELNEGNAVYWANRAFAHTKLEEYGSAIQDATKAIEVDPKYSKGYYRRGAAYLGMGKFKEALKDFQQVKRICPNDPDATKKLKECEKAVMKIKFEEAISVPESERRSVADSIDYHTLGTSPGSSYFPLKVTAVAAAVALLAVFVGKKASIAVATTAMVIIMIVWGTFWKVRCKDSVFTKGRTLDLDVEPHYSGPRIEGDVVTLDFVKQMMDDFKKQKFLHKRYACQIVLQIRDLFRELPSLVDIKVPDGKHFTVCGDVHGQFYDLLNIFELNGLPSEDNPYLFNGDFVDRGSFSLEVILTLFAFKCMSPSAIYLARGNHESKSMNKIYGFEGEVRSKLNDTFVELFAEVFCCLPLAHVINEKVFVVHGGLFSVDGVKLSDIRAIDRFCEPPEEGLMCELLWSDPQPQLGRGPSKRGVGLSFGADVTKRFLEDNKLDLVVRSHEVKDEGYEVEHDGKLITVFSAPNYCDQMGNKGAFIRFEAPDMKPNVVTFSAVPHPDVKPMAYANNFLRMFS
;
A
#
# COMPACT_ATOMS: atom_id res chain seq x y z
N MET A 1 41.46 6.49 32.92
CA MET A 1 41.23 5.25 32.15
C MET A 1 40.18 4.31 32.77
N SER A 2 40.39 3.61 33.90
CA SER A 2 39.37 2.66 34.42
C SER A 2 38.12 3.34 35.01
N THR A 3 38.27 4.51 35.62
CA THR A 3 37.17 5.30 36.20
C THR A 3 36.34 6.03 35.14
N GLU A 4 36.95 6.61 34.11
CA GLU A 4 36.26 7.27 33.00
C GLU A 4 35.42 6.27 32.18
N ASN A 5 35.96 5.09 31.85
CA ASN A 5 35.20 4.04 31.17
C ASN A 5 34.00 3.55 31.99
N SER A 6 34.13 3.49 33.32
CA SER A 6 33.04 3.14 34.22
C SER A 6 31.93 4.20 34.24
N VAL A 7 32.29 5.48 34.20
CA VAL A 7 31.33 6.60 34.19
C VAL A 7 30.59 6.68 32.85
N HIS A 8 31.28 6.55 31.72
CA HIS A 8 30.66 6.51 30.40
C HIS A 8 29.70 5.32 30.25
N THR A 9 30.07 4.14 30.77
CA THR A 9 29.20 2.96 30.76
C THR A 9 27.94 3.17 31.60
N SER A 10 28.07 3.74 32.80
CA SER A 10 26.91 4.05 33.66
C SER A 10 25.95 5.04 32.98
N ARG A 11 26.50 6.10 32.36
CA ARG A 11 25.70 7.11 31.67
C ARG A 11 25.00 6.56 30.41
N ALA A 12 25.66 5.68 29.66
CA ALA A 12 25.05 5.00 28.52
C ALA A 12 23.84 4.14 28.95
N GLU A 13 23.93 3.45 30.08
CA GLU A 13 22.83 2.65 30.63
C GLU A 13 21.64 3.51 31.11
N GLU A 14 21.90 4.69 31.66
CA GLU A 14 20.85 5.68 31.99
C GLU A 14 20.12 6.14 30.72
N LEU A 15 20.86 6.54 29.69
CA LEU A 15 20.30 6.98 28.40
C LEU A 15 19.48 5.87 27.74
N LYS A 16 19.97 4.62 27.77
CA LYS A 16 19.22 3.44 27.32
C LYS A 16 17.90 3.29 28.11
N THR A 17 17.90 3.56 29.41
CA THR A 17 16.68 3.45 30.23
C THR A 17 15.66 4.51 29.84
N LEU A 18 16.09 5.77 29.68
CA LEU A 18 15.25 6.86 29.16
C LEU A 18 14.72 6.56 27.75
N ALA A 19 15.56 6.00 26.87
CA ALA A 19 15.17 5.60 25.53
C ALA A 19 14.09 4.50 25.55
N ASN A 20 14.20 3.52 26.47
CA ASN A 20 13.17 2.50 26.66
C ASN A 20 11.85 3.10 27.18
N GLU A 21 11.90 4.11 28.03
CA GLU A 21 10.71 4.82 28.51
C GLU A 21 10.04 5.61 27.38
N ALA A 22 10.81 6.35 26.59
CA ALA A 22 10.32 7.04 25.39
C ALA A 22 9.69 6.05 24.40
N PHE A 23 10.34 4.90 24.16
CA PHE A 23 9.81 3.85 23.29
C PHE A 23 8.48 3.28 23.80
N LYS A 24 8.36 3.01 25.11
CA LYS A 24 7.11 2.53 25.72
C LYS A 24 6.00 3.59 25.66
N ALA A 25 6.36 4.86 25.67
CA ALA A 25 5.45 5.98 25.48
C ALA A 25 5.16 6.29 24.00
N HIS A 26 5.57 5.41 23.07
CA HIS A 26 5.40 5.56 21.62
C HIS A 26 6.11 6.81 21.02
N LYS A 27 7.04 7.42 21.77
CA LYS A 27 7.89 8.53 21.31
C LYS A 27 9.13 7.98 20.60
N PHE A 28 8.93 7.34 19.46
CA PHE A 28 9.98 6.58 18.79
C PHE A 28 11.12 7.45 18.27
N SER A 29 10.84 8.65 17.76
CA SER A 29 11.88 9.61 17.33
C SER A 29 12.80 10.00 18.50
N GLN A 30 12.20 10.39 19.63
CA GLN A 30 12.94 10.67 20.87
C GLN A 30 13.74 9.44 21.35
N ALA A 31 13.19 8.24 21.23
CA ALA A 31 13.90 7.01 21.58
C ALA A 31 15.14 6.79 20.69
N VAL A 32 15.04 7.05 19.38
CA VAL A 32 16.17 7.00 18.45
C VAL A 32 17.29 7.94 18.88
N ASP A 33 16.97 9.19 19.23
CA ASP A 33 17.95 10.18 19.68
C ASP A 33 18.66 9.76 20.97
N LEU A 34 17.89 9.26 21.95
CA LEU A 34 18.44 8.79 23.23
C LEU A 34 19.31 7.55 23.07
N TYR A 35 18.92 6.60 22.19
CA TYR A 35 19.78 5.46 21.87
C TYR A 35 21.05 5.89 21.13
N THR A 36 20.97 6.91 20.27
CA THR A 36 22.14 7.46 19.58
C THR A 36 23.15 8.01 20.58
N GLN A 37 22.70 8.81 21.54
CA GLN A 37 23.56 9.30 22.63
C GLN A 37 24.15 8.15 23.46
N ALA A 38 23.39 7.08 23.71
CA ALA A 38 23.91 5.90 24.43
C ALA A 38 25.00 5.18 23.63
N ILE A 39 24.84 5.06 22.31
CA ILE A 39 25.81 4.46 21.39
C ILE A 39 27.09 5.29 21.29
N GLU A 40 26.98 6.62 21.24
CA GLU A 40 28.15 7.52 21.23
C GLU A 40 29.03 7.37 22.47
N LEU A 41 28.43 7.02 23.62
CA LEU A 41 29.17 6.77 24.86
C LEU A 41 29.73 5.35 24.96
N ASN A 42 29.06 4.37 24.34
CA ASN A 42 29.47 2.96 24.34
C ASN A 42 28.91 2.21 23.12
N GLU A 43 29.68 2.20 22.04
CA GLU A 43 29.33 1.52 20.79
C GLU A 43 29.43 -0.02 20.88
N GLY A 44 30.12 -0.55 21.90
CA GLY A 44 30.39 -1.98 22.08
C GLY A 44 29.24 -2.79 22.66
N ASN A 45 28.06 -2.18 22.87
CA ASN A 45 26.88 -2.86 23.40
C ASN A 45 25.85 -3.15 22.29
N ALA A 46 25.73 -4.42 21.89
CA ALA A 46 24.80 -4.86 20.84
C ALA A 46 23.32 -4.55 21.15
N VAL A 47 22.95 -4.40 22.42
CA VAL A 47 21.56 -4.11 22.83
C VAL A 47 21.14 -2.71 22.38
N TYR A 48 22.04 -1.72 22.41
CA TYR A 48 21.69 -0.35 22.05
C TYR A 48 21.33 -0.26 20.56
N TRP A 49 22.17 -0.83 19.71
CA TRP A 49 21.95 -0.95 18.28
C TRP A 49 20.64 -1.70 17.96
N ALA A 50 20.41 -2.86 18.59
CA ALA A 50 19.19 -3.62 18.33
C ALA A 50 17.90 -2.93 18.82
N ASN A 51 17.98 -2.14 19.89
CA ASN A 51 16.83 -1.36 20.37
C ASN A 51 16.58 -0.13 19.49
N ARG A 52 17.62 0.55 19.03
CA ARG A 52 17.48 1.65 18.05
C ARG A 52 16.95 1.15 16.71
N ALA A 53 17.42 -0.02 16.24
CA ALA A 53 16.83 -0.70 15.08
C ALA A 53 15.33 -0.97 15.25
N PHE A 54 14.87 -1.29 16.46
CA PHE A 54 13.46 -1.49 16.73
C PHE A 54 12.67 -0.19 16.67
N ALA A 55 13.22 0.90 17.20
CA ALA A 55 12.63 2.24 17.10
C ALA A 55 12.52 2.69 15.62
N HIS A 56 13.60 2.53 14.84
CA HIS A 56 13.58 2.74 13.39
C HIS A 56 12.50 1.91 12.68
N THR A 57 12.34 0.62 13.05
CA THR A 57 11.29 -0.23 12.48
C THR A 57 9.87 0.30 12.77
N LYS A 58 9.65 0.91 13.94
CA LYS A 58 8.37 1.52 14.31
C LYS A 58 8.10 2.84 13.59
N LEU A 59 9.15 3.55 13.16
CA LEU A 59 9.08 4.73 12.29
C LEU A 59 9.14 4.36 10.80
N GLU A 60 9.18 3.07 10.46
CA GLU A 60 9.26 2.58 9.06
C GLU A 60 10.57 2.96 8.34
N GLU A 61 11.58 3.32 9.11
CA GLU A 61 12.96 3.56 8.68
C GLU A 61 13.70 2.20 8.55
N TYR A 62 13.20 1.32 7.68
CA TYR A 62 13.67 -0.07 7.59
C TYR A 62 15.15 -0.20 7.15
N GLY A 63 15.65 0.72 6.33
CA GLY A 63 17.06 0.78 5.93
C GLY A 63 17.98 1.04 7.12
N SER A 64 17.65 2.06 7.93
CA SER A 64 18.36 2.36 9.18
C SER A 64 18.26 1.19 10.17
N ALA A 65 17.08 0.56 10.27
CA ALA A 65 16.89 -0.62 11.12
C ALA A 65 17.78 -1.80 10.70
N ILE A 66 17.95 -2.04 9.39
CA ILE A 66 18.84 -3.09 8.86
C ILE A 66 20.31 -2.78 9.17
N GLN A 67 20.73 -1.52 9.03
CA GLN A 67 22.09 -1.08 9.34
C GLN A 67 22.40 -1.30 10.82
N ASP A 68 21.56 -0.78 11.71
CA ASP A 68 21.72 -0.92 13.16
C ASP A 68 21.66 -2.39 13.60
N ALA A 69 20.72 -3.18 13.07
CA ALA A 69 20.63 -4.59 13.41
C ALA A 69 21.84 -5.39 12.89
N THR A 70 22.41 -5.01 11.74
CA THR A 70 23.68 -5.57 11.26
C THR A 70 24.82 -5.21 12.20
N LYS A 71 24.88 -3.96 12.66
CA LYS A 71 25.89 -3.54 13.64
C LYS A 71 25.77 -4.29 14.97
N ALA A 72 24.55 -4.52 15.45
CA ALA A 72 24.30 -5.34 16.64
C ALA A 72 24.85 -6.77 16.49
N ILE A 73 24.72 -7.37 15.30
CA ILE A 73 25.23 -8.70 14.98
C ILE A 73 26.77 -8.71 14.89
N GLU A 74 27.38 -7.65 14.35
CA GLU A 74 28.84 -7.51 14.33
C GLU A 74 29.42 -7.40 15.75
N VAL A 75 28.75 -6.65 16.63
CA VAL A 75 29.16 -6.44 18.02
C VAL A 75 29.01 -7.73 18.83
N ASP A 76 27.88 -8.43 18.71
CA ASP A 76 27.67 -9.74 19.33
C ASP A 76 26.97 -10.73 18.35
N PRO A 77 27.74 -11.61 17.68
CA PRO A 77 27.19 -12.59 16.75
C PRO A 77 26.28 -13.64 17.38
N LYS A 78 26.27 -13.78 18.71
CA LYS A 78 25.38 -14.69 19.45
C LYS A 78 24.11 -13.99 19.94
N TYR A 79 24.00 -12.67 19.78
CA TYR A 79 22.82 -11.93 20.20
C TYR A 79 21.65 -12.14 19.23
N SER A 80 20.73 -13.04 19.61
CA SER A 80 19.61 -13.45 18.76
C SER A 80 18.69 -12.30 18.36
N LYS A 81 18.55 -11.27 19.19
CA LYS A 81 17.71 -10.11 18.88
C LYS A 81 18.26 -9.30 17.70
N GLY A 82 19.56 -9.23 17.47
CA GLY A 82 20.12 -8.56 16.29
C GLY A 82 19.56 -9.15 14.98
N TYR A 83 19.66 -10.47 14.80
CA TYR A 83 19.08 -11.18 13.66
C TYR A 83 17.57 -11.01 13.59
N TYR A 84 16.88 -11.10 14.73
CA TYR A 84 15.43 -10.92 14.78
C TYR A 84 15.01 -9.52 14.29
N ARG A 85 15.70 -8.45 14.70
CA ARG A 85 15.42 -7.07 14.26
C ARG A 85 15.67 -6.91 12.78
N ARG A 86 16.79 -7.43 12.27
CA ARG A 86 17.12 -7.37 10.85
C ARG A 86 16.12 -8.13 9.99
N GLY A 87 15.73 -9.34 10.41
CA GLY A 87 14.70 -10.14 9.74
C GLY A 87 13.33 -9.46 9.74
N ALA A 88 12.96 -8.77 10.82
CA ALA A 88 11.72 -7.98 10.87
C ALA A 88 11.76 -6.76 9.94
N ALA A 89 12.89 -6.07 9.86
CA ALA A 89 13.06 -4.94 8.94
C ALA A 89 13.02 -5.38 7.47
N TYR A 90 13.70 -6.48 7.12
CA TYR A 90 13.59 -7.08 5.79
C TYR A 90 12.14 -7.50 5.47
N LEU A 91 11.40 -8.02 6.45
CA LEU A 91 9.99 -8.36 6.27
C LEU A 91 9.13 -7.13 5.95
N GLY A 92 9.35 -6.00 6.64
CA GLY A 92 8.69 -4.73 6.33
C GLY A 92 8.95 -4.28 4.89
N MET A 93 10.17 -4.46 4.40
CA MET A 93 10.51 -4.17 3.00
C MET A 93 10.02 -5.23 1.98
N GLY A 94 9.33 -6.28 2.41
CA GLY A 94 8.97 -7.40 1.52
C GLY A 94 10.15 -8.26 1.05
N LYS A 95 11.33 -8.14 1.68
CA LYS A 95 12.54 -8.93 1.41
C LYS A 95 12.51 -10.26 2.16
N PHE A 96 11.54 -11.12 1.81
CA PHE A 96 11.26 -12.36 2.54
C PHE A 96 12.42 -13.39 2.47
N LYS A 97 13.19 -13.40 1.37
CA LYS A 97 14.31 -14.34 1.18
C LYS A 97 15.47 -14.00 2.15
N GLU A 98 15.71 -12.72 2.37
CA GLU A 98 16.68 -12.15 3.31
C GLU A 98 16.22 -12.37 4.75
N ALA A 99 14.95 -12.06 5.05
CA ALA A 99 14.35 -12.27 6.36
C ALA A 99 14.43 -13.75 6.79
N LEU A 100 14.22 -14.69 5.86
CA LEU A 100 14.29 -16.12 6.13
C LEU A 100 15.67 -16.55 6.66
N LYS A 101 16.77 -16.01 6.08
CA LYS A 101 18.14 -16.32 6.53
C LYS A 101 18.35 -15.91 7.99
N ASP A 102 17.83 -14.75 8.37
CA ASP A 102 17.93 -14.24 9.74
C ASP A 102 17.07 -15.06 10.71
N PHE A 103 15.82 -15.42 10.36
CA PHE A 103 14.99 -16.26 11.22
C PHE A 103 15.55 -17.69 11.39
N GLN A 104 16.19 -18.24 10.35
CA GLN A 104 16.94 -19.50 10.48
C GLN A 104 18.08 -19.36 11.49
N GLN A 105 18.80 -18.24 11.48
CA GLN A 105 19.85 -17.98 12.45
C GLN A 105 19.31 -17.81 13.88
N VAL A 106 18.20 -17.09 14.06
CA VAL A 106 17.51 -16.99 15.37
C VAL A 106 17.17 -18.38 15.90
N LYS A 107 16.60 -19.26 15.06
CA LYS A 107 16.26 -20.63 15.44
C LYS A 107 17.49 -21.47 15.80
N ARG A 108 18.64 -21.25 15.13
CA ARG A 108 19.91 -21.92 15.48
C ARG A 108 20.43 -21.48 16.84
N ILE A 109 20.35 -20.19 17.16
CA ILE A 109 20.80 -19.63 18.45
C ILE A 109 19.84 -20.01 19.59
N CYS A 110 18.53 -19.98 19.33
CA CYS A 110 17.47 -20.25 20.30
C CYS A 110 16.60 -21.45 19.87
N PRO A 111 17.12 -22.70 19.95
CA PRO A 111 16.46 -23.88 19.39
C PRO A 111 15.13 -24.23 20.07
N ASN A 112 14.95 -23.85 21.34
CA ASN A 112 13.75 -24.16 22.11
C ASN A 112 12.74 -23.01 22.16
N ASP A 113 13.00 -21.88 21.48
CA ASP A 113 12.09 -20.75 21.46
C ASP A 113 10.87 -21.04 20.55
N PRO A 114 9.65 -21.12 21.11
CA PRO A 114 8.45 -21.39 20.33
C PRO A 114 8.12 -20.24 19.37
N ASP A 115 8.42 -18.99 19.74
CA ASP A 115 8.17 -17.82 18.89
C ASP A 115 9.09 -17.81 17.67
N ALA A 116 10.38 -18.10 17.87
CA ALA A 116 11.34 -18.27 16.77
C ALA A 116 10.91 -19.37 15.80
N THR A 117 10.41 -20.50 16.32
CA THR A 117 9.92 -21.62 15.51
C THR A 117 8.69 -21.23 14.69
N LYS A 118 7.74 -20.52 15.30
CA LYS A 118 6.53 -20.05 14.63
C LYS A 118 6.87 -19.07 13.52
N LYS A 119 7.71 -18.07 13.80
CA LYS A 119 8.13 -17.05 12.82
C LYS A 119 8.91 -17.61 11.65
N LEU A 120 9.80 -18.57 11.89
CA LEU A 120 10.51 -19.26 10.82
C LEU A 120 9.54 -19.96 9.86
N LYS A 121 8.59 -20.73 10.39
CA LYS A 121 7.59 -21.44 9.57
C LYS A 121 6.70 -20.49 8.75
N GLU A 122 6.27 -19.38 9.35
CA GLU A 122 5.49 -18.37 8.62
C GLU A 122 6.32 -17.69 7.52
N CYS A 123 7.61 -17.42 7.78
CA CYS A 123 8.52 -16.89 6.77
C CYS A 123 8.73 -17.87 5.61
N GLU A 124 8.94 -19.16 5.90
CA GLU A 124 9.08 -20.23 4.90
C GLU A 124 7.83 -20.32 4.01
N LYS A 125 6.64 -20.26 4.63
CA LYS A 125 5.35 -20.24 3.93
C LYS A 125 5.23 -19.02 3.03
N ALA A 126 5.61 -17.83 3.50
CA ALA A 126 5.59 -16.60 2.70
C ALA A 126 6.53 -16.69 1.50
N VAL A 127 7.77 -17.16 1.69
CA VAL A 127 8.75 -17.36 0.60
C VAL A 127 8.24 -18.39 -0.42
N MET A 128 7.62 -19.47 0.04
CA MET A 128 7.03 -20.48 -0.85
C MET A 128 5.88 -19.91 -1.68
N LYS A 129 5.00 -19.12 -1.07
CA LYS A 129 3.91 -18.42 -1.77
C LYS A 129 4.46 -17.47 -2.84
N ILE A 130 5.49 -16.70 -2.52
CA ILE A 130 6.13 -15.78 -3.47
C ILE A 130 6.74 -16.54 -4.65
N LYS A 131 7.47 -17.63 -4.41
CA LYS A 131 8.01 -18.46 -5.51
C LYS A 131 6.92 -19.01 -6.42
N PHE A 132 5.79 -19.42 -5.85
CA PHE A 132 4.65 -19.88 -6.63
C PHE A 132 4.07 -18.75 -7.49
N GLU A 133 3.87 -17.57 -6.89
CA GLU A 133 3.38 -16.38 -7.60
C GLU A 133 4.34 -15.89 -8.70
N GLU A 134 5.65 -15.83 -8.42
CA GLU A 134 6.70 -15.54 -9.40
C GLU A 134 6.62 -16.51 -10.58
N ALA A 135 6.42 -17.81 -10.31
CA ALA A 135 6.35 -18.85 -11.33
C ALA A 135 5.09 -18.81 -12.21
N ILE A 136 3.98 -18.25 -11.71
CA ILE A 136 2.74 -18.05 -12.49
C ILE A 136 2.60 -16.61 -13.00
N SER A 137 3.55 -15.73 -12.71
CA SER A 137 3.48 -14.33 -13.13
C SER A 137 3.63 -14.25 -14.65
N VAL A 138 2.64 -13.63 -15.29
CA VAL A 138 2.66 -13.38 -16.72
C VAL A 138 3.48 -12.10 -16.97
N PRO A 139 4.36 -12.08 -18.00
CA PRO A 139 5.06 -10.88 -18.43
C PRO A 139 4.08 -9.72 -18.65
N GLU A 140 4.46 -8.52 -18.25
CA GLU A 140 3.59 -7.34 -18.31
C GLU A 140 3.08 -7.06 -19.73
N SER A 141 3.92 -7.28 -20.74
CA SER A 141 3.56 -7.17 -22.17
C SER A 141 2.48 -8.14 -22.65
N GLU A 142 2.22 -9.22 -21.91
CA GLU A 142 1.20 -10.24 -22.23
C GLU A 142 -0.04 -10.13 -21.33
N ARG A 143 -0.03 -9.26 -20.33
CA ARG A 143 -1.20 -9.03 -19.47
C ARG A 143 -2.24 -8.24 -20.23
N ARG A 144 -3.45 -8.79 -20.30
CA ARG A 144 -4.63 -8.03 -20.73
C ARG A 144 -5.16 -7.28 -19.51
N SER A 145 -5.58 -6.03 -19.72
CA SER A 145 -6.30 -5.27 -18.71
C SER A 145 -7.52 -6.08 -18.25
N VAL A 146 -7.70 -6.13 -16.93
CA VAL A 146 -8.86 -6.81 -16.34
C VAL A 146 -10.12 -6.03 -16.65
N ALA A 147 -10.01 -4.70 -16.66
CA ALA A 147 -11.08 -3.79 -16.99
C ALA A 147 -11.59 -3.96 -18.42
N ASP A 148 -10.73 -4.31 -19.39
CA ASP A 148 -11.18 -4.58 -20.77
C ASP A 148 -12.05 -5.84 -20.90
N SER A 149 -12.10 -6.68 -19.86
CA SER A 149 -12.95 -7.87 -19.79
C SER A 149 -14.24 -7.66 -18.99
N ILE A 150 -14.45 -6.46 -18.43
CA ILE A 150 -15.59 -6.14 -17.57
C ILE A 150 -16.34 -4.94 -18.17
N ASP A 151 -17.55 -5.18 -18.64
CA ASP A 151 -18.48 -4.11 -19.01
C ASP A 151 -19.54 -3.99 -17.91
N TYR A 152 -19.67 -2.80 -17.32
CA TYR A 152 -20.64 -2.57 -16.27
C TYR A 152 -22.05 -2.21 -16.78
N HIS A 153 -22.21 -1.88 -18.07
CA HIS A 153 -23.47 -1.48 -18.70
C HIS A 153 -24.35 -2.68 -19.08
N THR A 154 -23.75 -3.80 -19.50
CA THR A 154 -24.46 -5.05 -19.84
C THR A 154 -24.97 -5.84 -18.63
N LEU A 155 -24.76 -5.29 -17.44
CA LEU A 155 -25.16 -5.88 -16.16
C LEU A 155 -26.55 -5.37 -15.78
N GLY A 156 -27.45 -6.24 -15.29
CA GLY A 156 -28.75 -5.83 -14.75
C GLY A 156 -29.87 -5.46 -15.75
N THR A 157 -29.68 -5.62 -17.07
CA THR A 157 -30.74 -5.38 -18.07
C THR A 157 -31.41 -6.65 -18.60
N SER A 158 -31.18 -7.82 -17.98
CA SER A 158 -31.92 -9.02 -18.37
C SER A 158 -33.35 -8.99 -17.79
N PRO A 159 -34.40 -9.03 -18.64
CA PRO A 159 -35.74 -9.31 -18.15
C PRO A 159 -35.73 -10.72 -17.57
N GLY A 160 -36.27 -10.88 -16.36
CA GLY A 160 -36.52 -12.21 -15.80
C GLY A 160 -37.30 -13.06 -16.80
N SER A 161 -36.90 -14.34 -16.91
CA SER A 161 -37.49 -15.44 -17.68
C SER A 161 -36.58 -15.96 -18.80
N SER A 162 -35.95 -17.12 -18.59
CA SER A 162 -36.45 -18.34 -19.25
C SER A 162 -35.67 -19.60 -18.85
N TYR A 163 -36.43 -20.56 -18.30
CA TYR A 163 -36.38 -22.00 -18.59
C TYR A 163 -35.01 -22.68 -18.76
N PHE A 164 -34.63 -23.48 -17.75
CA PHE A 164 -33.78 -24.65 -17.97
C PHE A 164 -34.54 -25.70 -18.81
N PRO A 165 -34.02 -26.15 -19.97
CA PRO A 165 -34.45 -27.39 -20.56
C PRO A 165 -33.84 -28.55 -19.76
N LEU A 166 -34.70 -29.35 -19.15
CA LEU A 166 -34.37 -30.70 -18.68
C LEU A 166 -33.80 -31.49 -19.87
N LYS A 167 -32.48 -31.73 -19.89
CA LYS A 167 -31.81 -32.85 -20.59
C LYS A 167 -30.29 -32.72 -20.42
N VAL A 168 -29.74 -33.25 -19.33
CA VAL A 168 -28.61 -34.23 -19.32
C VAL A 168 -28.56 -34.86 -17.92
N THR A 169 -29.59 -35.65 -17.58
CA THR A 169 -29.55 -36.63 -16.49
C THR A 169 -29.78 -38.01 -17.08
N ALA A 170 -28.94 -38.41 -18.05
CA ALA A 170 -29.04 -39.74 -18.66
C ALA A 170 -27.75 -40.17 -19.41
N VAL A 171 -26.55 -40.02 -18.83
CA VAL A 171 -25.36 -40.75 -19.33
C VAL A 171 -24.44 -41.27 -18.22
N ALA A 172 -24.82 -41.16 -16.93
CA ALA A 172 -24.05 -41.75 -15.83
C ALA A 172 -24.40 -43.23 -15.55
N ALA A 173 -25.36 -43.82 -16.28
CA ALA A 173 -25.85 -45.18 -16.02
C ALA A 173 -25.41 -46.24 -17.05
N ALA A 174 -24.58 -45.90 -18.04
CA ALA A 174 -24.21 -46.82 -19.14
C ALA A 174 -22.76 -47.35 -19.10
N VAL A 175 -21.91 -46.89 -18.18
CA VAL A 175 -20.51 -47.37 -18.08
C VAL A 175 -20.29 -48.33 -16.88
N ALA A 176 -21.27 -48.47 -15.99
CA ALA A 176 -21.21 -49.44 -14.89
C ALA A 176 -21.64 -50.87 -15.27
N LEU A 177 -22.07 -51.12 -16.52
CA LEU A 177 -22.59 -52.41 -16.99
C LEU A 177 -21.68 -53.18 -17.96
N LEU A 178 -20.46 -52.70 -18.22
CA LEU A 178 -19.47 -53.38 -19.08
C LEU A 178 -18.30 -54.02 -18.33
N ALA A 179 -18.38 -54.09 -17.00
CA ALA A 179 -17.40 -54.78 -16.15
C ALA A 179 -17.90 -56.14 -15.61
N VAL A 180 -19.02 -56.67 -16.11
CA VAL A 180 -19.62 -57.92 -15.59
C VAL A 180 -19.49 -59.12 -16.54
N PHE A 181 -19.05 -58.95 -17.80
CA PHE A 181 -18.93 -60.10 -18.72
C PHE A 181 -17.73 -60.01 -19.67
N VAL A 182 -16.50 -60.17 -19.14
CA VAL A 182 -15.44 -60.91 -19.85
C VAL A 182 -14.63 -61.69 -18.82
N GLY A 183 -14.72 -63.01 -18.92
CA GLY A 183 -14.13 -63.97 -18.00
C GLY A 183 -12.61 -64.11 -18.11
N LYS A 184 -12.08 -64.89 -17.17
CA LYS A 184 -10.67 -65.24 -16.98
C LYS A 184 -9.96 -65.62 -18.28
N LYS A 185 -8.75 -65.07 -18.46
CA LYS A 185 -7.76 -65.21 -19.55
C LYS A 185 -7.86 -64.16 -20.67
N ALA A 186 -7.51 -62.91 -20.33
CA ALA A 186 -6.99 -61.95 -21.29
C ALA A 186 -5.51 -61.69 -20.97
N SER A 187 -4.65 -61.87 -21.97
CA SER A 187 -3.19 -61.68 -21.89
C SER A 187 -2.83 -60.22 -21.60
N ILE A 188 -1.66 -60.01 -20.97
CA ILE A 188 -1.10 -58.71 -20.56
C ILE A 188 -1.07 -57.68 -21.72
N ALA A 189 -1.10 -58.14 -22.97
CA ALA A 189 -1.17 -57.31 -24.17
C ALA A 189 -2.50 -56.55 -24.36
N VAL A 190 -3.64 -57.07 -23.87
CA VAL A 190 -4.97 -56.42 -24.01
C VAL A 190 -5.17 -55.34 -22.95
N ALA A 191 -4.62 -55.52 -21.75
CA ALA A 191 -4.69 -54.53 -20.67
C ALA A 191 -3.83 -53.29 -20.96
N THR A 192 -2.68 -53.48 -21.62
CA THR A 192 -1.78 -52.38 -22.00
C THR A 192 -2.31 -51.54 -23.15
N THR A 193 -2.96 -52.14 -24.15
CA THR A 193 -3.63 -51.39 -25.23
C THR A 193 -4.87 -50.65 -24.73
N ALA A 194 -5.64 -51.23 -23.81
CA ALA A 194 -6.78 -50.54 -23.18
C ALA A 194 -6.32 -49.33 -22.34
N MET A 195 -5.20 -49.44 -21.59
CA MET A 195 -4.65 -48.31 -20.83
C MET A 195 -4.11 -47.20 -21.72
N VAL A 196 -3.48 -47.52 -22.85
CA VAL A 196 -2.97 -46.50 -23.80
C VAL A 196 -4.13 -45.78 -24.48
N ILE A 197 -5.21 -46.48 -24.85
CA ILE A 197 -6.41 -45.84 -25.39
C ILE A 197 -7.10 -45.00 -24.32
N ILE A 198 -7.19 -45.44 -23.06
CA ILE A 198 -7.70 -44.63 -21.96
C ILE A 198 -6.83 -43.41 -21.72
N MET A 199 -5.50 -43.50 -21.79
CA MET A 199 -4.60 -42.34 -21.66
C MET A 199 -4.64 -41.40 -22.86
N ILE A 200 -4.89 -41.89 -24.08
CA ILE A 200 -5.07 -41.06 -25.27
C ILE A 200 -6.45 -40.40 -25.25
N VAL A 201 -7.50 -41.11 -24.81
CA VAL A 201 -8.84 -40.56 -24.63
C VAL A 201 -8.86 -39.59 -23.46
N TRP A 202 -8.19 -39.86 -22.34
CA TRP A 202 -8.00 -38.87 -21.28
C TRP A 202 -7.08 -37.73 -21.70
N GLY A 203 -6.04 -37.99 -22.48
CA GLY A 203 -5.14 -36.97 -23.00
C GLY A 203 -5.84 -36.05 -24.00
N THR A 204 -6.71 -36.58 -24.85
CA THR A 204 -7.54 -35.80 -25.79
C THR A 204 -8.73 -35.15 -25.08
N PHE A 205 -9.36 -35.81 -24.11
CA PHE A 205 -10.41 -35.22 -23.26
C PHE A 205 -9.85 -34.14 -22.33
N TRP A 206 -8.61 -34.28 -21.83
CA TRP A 206 -7.88 -33.27 -21.07
C TRP A 206 -7.40 -32.16 -21.99
N LYS A 207 -6.99 -32.43 -23.22
CA LYS A 207 -6.56 -31.41 -24.19
C LYS A 207 -7.75 -30.63 -24.78
N VAL A 208 -8.93 -31.26 -24.91
CA VAL A 208 -10.21 -30.61 -25.25
C VAL A 208 -10.76 -29.87 -24.04
N ARG A 209 -10.75 -30.46 -22.84
CA ARG A 209 -11.12 -29.77 -21.59
C ARG A 209 -10.17 -28.62 -21.26
N CYS A 210 -8.87 -28.71 -21.58
CA CYS A 210 -7.93 -27.60 -21.44
C CYS A 210 -8.07 -26.59 -22.59
N LYS A 211 -8.38 -26.98 -23.84
CA LYS A 211 -8.67 -26.00 -24.89
C LYS A 211 -9.97 -25.23 -24.63
N ASP A 212 -10.98 -25.90 -24.08
CA ASP A 212 -12.29 -25.32 -23.78
C ASP A 212 -12.41 -24.80 -22.32
N SER A 213 -11.40 -25.01 -21.46
CA SER A 213 -11.33 -24.38 -20.12
C SER A 213 -10.23 -23.33 -19.98
N VAL A 214 -9.30 -23.20 -20.94
CA VAL A 214 -8.21 -22.21 -20.88
C VAL A 214 -8.47 -21.00 -21.78
N PHE A 215 -9.41 -21.09 -22.72
CA PHE A 215 -9.89 -19.93 -23.48
C PHE A 215 -11.42 -19.87 -23.40
N THR A 216 -11.96 -18.72 -22.98
CA THR A 216 -13.40 -18.38 -22.90
C THR A 216 -14.25 -19.00 -21.77
N LYS A 217 -13.71 -19.08 -20.54
CA LYS A 217 -14.55 -18.66 -19.40
C LYS A 217 -14.18 -17.23 -19.08
N GLY A 218 -14.93 -16.27 -19.62
CA GLY A 218 -14.90 -14.91 -19.06
C GLY A 218 -15.11 -15.04 -17.56
N ARG A 219 -14.28 -14.37 -16.75
CA ARG A 219 -14.53 -14.24 -15.31
C ARG A 219 -15.79 -13.39 -15.19
N THR A 220 -16.97 -13.99 -15.36
CA THR A 220 -18.25 -13.32 -15.15
C THR A 220 -18.34 -13.03 -13.66
N LEU A 221 -18.00 -11.80 -13.29
CA LEU A 221 -18.42 -11.24 -12.01
C LEU A 221 -19.96 -11.26 -12.03
N ASP A 222 -20.56 -12.00 -11.12
CA ASP A 222 -22.00 -11.90 -10.87
C ASP A 222 -22.26 -10.56 -10.18
N LEU A 223 -22.84 -9.62 -10.91
CA LEU A 223 -23.00 -8.20 -10.53
C LEU A 223 -24.45 -7.72 -10.67
N ASP A 224 -25.39 -8.66 -10.82
CA ASP A 224 -26.80 -8.34 -10.77
C ASP A 224 -27.13 -7.81 -9.37
N VAL A 225 -27.76 -6.63 -9.31
CA VAL A 225 -28.10 -6.01 -8.02
C VAL A 225 -29.35 -6.68 -7.51
N GLU A 226 -29.25 -7.39 -6.38
CA GLU A 226 -30.39 -8.13 -5.86
C GLU A 226 -31.52 -7.15 -5.45
N PRO A 227 -32.81 -7.54 -5.61
CA PRO A 227 -33.94 -6.67 -5.26
C PRO A 227 -33.95 -6.21 -3.80
N HIS A 228 -33.31 -6.96 -2.91
CA HIS A 228 -33.20 -6.62 -1.48
C HIS A 228 -32.02 -5.68 -1.17
N TYR A 229 -31.15 -5.35 -2.14
CA TYR A 229 -30.08 -4.37 -1.92
C TYR A 229 -30.69 -2.99 -1.70
N SER A 230 -30.50 -2.45 -0.49
CA SER A 230 -31.07 -1.19 -0.03
C SER A 230 -30.04 -0.07 0.14
N GLY A 231 -28.79 -0.31 -0.27
CA GLY A 231 -27.74 0.70 -0.27
C GLY A 231 -27.83 1.66 -1.47
N PRO A 232 -26.89 2.60 -1.57
CA PRO A 232 -26.89 3.63 -2.61
C PRO A 232 -26.73 3.02 -4.01
N ARG A 233 -27.40 3.63 -4.99
CA ARG A 233 -27.40 3.20 -6.40
C ARG A 233 -26.92 4.32 -7.30
N ILE A 234 -26.10 3.99 -8.27
CA ILE A 234 -25.75 4.90 -9.36
C ILE A 234 -26.79 4.69 -10.46
N GLU A 235 -27.59 5.72 -10.72
CA GLU A 235 -28.57 5.73 -11.81
C GLU A 235 -27.89 6.19 -13.10
N GLY A 236 -27.79 5.30 -14.09
CA GLY A 236 -27.04 5.55 -15.32
C GLY A 236 -25.52 5.60 -15.09
N ASP A 237 -24.86 6.59 -15.69
CA ASP A 237 -23.39 6.70 -15.70
C ASP A 237 -22.84 7.79 -14.79
N VAL A 238 -23.70 8.59 -14.16
CA VAL A 238 -23.30 9.79 -13.43
C VAL A 238 -23.26 9.50 -11.93
N VAL A 239 -22.08 9.63 -11.34
CA VAL A 239 -21.92 9.63 -9.87
C VAL A 239 -22.40 10.98 -9.35
N THR A 240 -23.43 11.00 -8.51
CA THR A 240 -24.02 12.24 -7.97
C THR A 240 -23.60 12.49 -6.53
N LEU A 241 -23.68 13.76 -6.08
CA LEU A 241 -23.39 14.11 -4.68
C LEU A 241 -24.30 13.35 -3.69
N ASP A 242 -25.57 13.13 -4.03
CA ASP A 242 -26.50 12.38 -3.18
C ASP A 242 -26.10 10.91 -3.05
N PHE A 243 -25.63 10.30 -4.14
CA PHE A 243 -25.05 8.95 -4.09
C PHE A 243 -23.83 8.91 -3.17
N VAL A 244 -22.88 9.85 -3.34
CA VAL A 244 -21.64 9.88 -2.53
C VAL A 244 -21.97 10.08 -1.04
N LYS A 245 -22.90 10.96 -0.71
CA LYS A 245 -23.36 11.17 0.67
C LYS A 245 -23.98 9.93 1.29
N GLN A 246 -24.88 9.24 0.56
CA GLN A 246 -25.48 7.99 1.03
C GLN A 246 -24.44 6.88 1.20
N MET A 247 -23.48 6.78 0.27
CA MET A 247 -22.37 5.83 0.35
C MET A 247 -21.50 6.07 1.57
N MET A 248 -21.13 7.32 1.86
CA MET A 248 -20.37 7.65 3.07
C MET A 248 -21.14 7.33 4.35
N ASP A 249 -22.46 7.57 4.39
CA ASP A 249 -23.30 7.21 5.54
C ASP A 249 -23.40 5.69 5.74
N ASP A 250 -23.51 4.93 4.65
CA ASP A 250 -23.50 3.46 4.70
C ASP A 250 -22.13 2.92 5.15
N PHE A 251 -21.02 3.46 4.64
CA PHE A 251 -19.67 3.11 5.08
C PHE A 251 -19.45 3.47 6.56
N LYS A 252 -19.94 4.62 7.03
CA LYS A 252 -19.89 5.01 8.45
C LYS A 252 -20.59 3.98 9.34
N LYS A 253 -21.65 3.33 8.82
CA LYS A 253 -22.43 2.26 9.45
C LYS A 253 -21.90 0.85 9.16
N GLN A 254 -20.68 0.72 8.59
CA GLN A 254 -20.04 -0.55 8.22
C GLN A 254 -20.86 -1.41 7.23
N LYS A 255 -21.64 -0.78 6.36
CA LYS A 255 -22.25 -1.46 5.23
C LYS A 255 -21.32 -1.42 4.02
N PHE A 256 -21.53 -2.36 3.10
CA PHE A 256 -20.76 -2.46 1.86
C PHE A 256 -21.50 -1.84 0.68
N LEU A 257 -20.76 -1.17 -0.19
CA LEU A 257 -21.26 -0.79 -1.51
C LEU A 257 -21.40 -2.05 -2.37
N HIS A 258 -22.48 -2.14 -3.15
CA HIS A 258 -22.68 -3.26 -4.06
C HIS A 258 -21.54 -3.33 -5.08
N LYS A 259 -21.08 -4.56 -5.40
CA LYS A 259 -19.94 -4.81 -6.31
C LYS A 259 -20.12 -4.14 -7.67
N ARG A 260 -21.36 -4.07 -8.20
CA ARG A 260 -21.69 -3.35 -9.44
C ARG A 260 -21.20 -1.90 -9.40
N TYR A 261 -21.61 -1.14 -8.38
CA TYR A 261 -21.31 0.29 -8.29
C TYR A 261 -19.85 0.53 -7.92
N ALA A 262 -19.24 -0.34 -7.10
CA ALA A 262 -17.80 -0.31 -6.88
C ALA A 262 -17.05 -0.54 -8.20
N CYS A 263 -17.47 -1.50 -9.03
CA CYS A 263 -16.87 -1.75 -10.34
C CYS A 263 -17.02 -0.55 -11.27
N GLN A 264 -18.22 0.03 -11.35
CA GLN A 264 -18.49 1.23 -12.14
C GLN A 264 -17.56 2.39 -11.75
N ILE A 265 -17.44 2.70 -10.45
CA ILE A 265 -16.55 3.76 -9.95
C ILE A 265 -15.09 3.49 -10.35
N VAL A 266 -14.61 2.26 -10.13
CA VAL A 266 -13.21 1.88 -10.38
C VAL A 266 -12.88 1.81 -11.87
N LEU A 267 -13.85 1.48 -12.74
CA LEU A 267 -13.66 1.52 -14.20
C LEU A 267 -13.66 2.96 -14.73
N GLN A 268 -14.62 3.79 -14.29
CA GLN A 268 -14.69 5.19 -14.71
C GLN A 268 -13.43 5.98 -14.30
N ILE A 269 -12.95 5.76 -13.08
CA ILE A 269 -11.75 6.46 -12.58
C ILE A 269 -10.47 6.04 -13.33
N ARG A 270 -10.38 4.77 -13.77
CA ARG A 270 -9.27 4.28 -14.59
C ARG A 270 -9.14 5.14 -15.84
N ASP A 271 -10.24 5.32 -16.55
CA ASP A 271 -10.26 6.02 -17.83
C ASP A 271 -9.92 7.51 -17.62
N LEU A 272 -10.50 8.14 -16.59
CA LEU A 272 -10.16 9.51 -16.19
C LEU A 272 -8.66 9.67 -15.90
N PHE A 273 -8.04 8.76 -15.13
CA PHE A 273 -6.62 8.87 -14.80
C PHE A 273 -5.71 8.61 -15.99
N ARG A 274 -6.06 7.73 -16.92
CA ARG A 274 -5.26 7.46 -18.13
C ARG A 274 -5.14 8.68 -19.04
N GLU A 275 -6.12 9.57 -19.02
CA GLU A 275 -6.09 10.83 -19.78
C GLU A 275 -5.20 11.91 -19.14
N LEU A 276 -4.87 11.78 -17.85
CA LEU A 276 -4.04 12.76 -17.15
C LEU A 276 -2.55 12.59 -17.46
N PRO A 277 -1.77 13.68 -17.48
CA PRO A 277 -0.31 13.61 -17.48
C PRO A 277 0.23 13.08 -16.15
N SER A 278 1.50 12.64 -16.15
CA SER A 278 2.17 12.17 -14.93
C SER A 278 2.44 13.30 -13.92
N LEU A 279 2.49 14.55 -14.39
CA LEU A 279 2.48 15.77 -13.58
C LEU A 279 1.29 16.63 -14.00
N VAL A 280 0.38 16.90 -13.06
CA VAL A 280 -0.86 17.66 -13.30
C VAL A 280 -0.69 19.11 -12.84
N ASP A 281 -0.91 20.05 -13.75
CA ASP A 281 -0.94 21.47 -13.45
C ASP A 281 -2.34 21.91 -12.97
N ILE A 282 -2.41 22.51 -11.78
CA ILE A 282 -3.65 22.98 -11.15
C ILE A 282 -3.65 24.51 -11.15
N LYS A 283 -4.74 25.10 -11.67
CA LYS A 283 -4.97 26.54 -11.63
C LYS A 283 -6.06 26.86 -10.62
N VAL A 284 -5.70 27.66 -9.62
CA VAL A 284 -6.59 28.20 -8.58
C VAL A 284 -6.82 29.69 -8.90
N PRO A 285 -8.04 30.09 -9.28
CA PRO A 285 -8.36 31.49 -9.57
C PRO A 285 -8.21 32.40 -8.35
N ASP A 286 -7.91 33.67 -8.56
CA ASP A 286 -7.80 34.68 -7.50
C ASP A 286 -9.05 34.71 -6.61
N GLY A 287 -8.86 34.76 -5.28
CA GLY A 287 -9.93 34.70 -4.29
C GLY A 287 -10.56 33.32 -4.10
N LYS A 288 -10.03 32.28 -4.75
CA LYS A 288 -10.38 30.88 -4.48
C LYS A 288 -9.27 30.20 -3.69
N HIS A 289 -9.64 29.13 -3.00
CA HIS A 289 -8.73 28.32 -2.20
C HIS A 289 -8.58 26.90 -2.75
N PHE A 290 -7.56 26.20 -2.25
CA PHE A 290 -7.26 24.82 -2.58
C PHE A 290 -6.70 24.10 -1.34
N THR A 291 -7.19 22.90 -1.04
CA THR A 291 -6.74 22.13 0.13
C THR A 291 -5.83 20.99 -0.27
N VAL A 292 -4.71 20.80 0.42
CA VAL A 292 -3.81 19.66 0.28
C VAL A 292 -3.83 18.82 1.57
N CYS A 293 -4.20 17.56 1.44
CA CYS A 293 -4.10 16.53 2.47
C CYS A 293 -2.91 15.61 2.16
N GLY A 294 -2.28 15.09 3.20
CA GLY A 294 -1.30 14.01 3.09
C GLY A 294 -1.96 12.64 3.20
N ASP A 295 -1.19 11.70 3.72
CA ASP A 295 -1.55 10.30 3.90
C ASP A 295 -2.79 10.16 4.80
N VAL A 296 -3.68 9.23 4.46
CA VAL A 296 -4.88 8.90 5.26
C VAL A 296 -4.95 7.43 5.64
N HIS A 297 -4.23 6.53 4.95
CA HIS A 297 -4.00 5.14 5.34
C HIS A 297 -5.23 4.39 5.86
N GLY A 298 -6.33 4.41 5.11
CA GLY A 298 -7.54 3.68 5.47
C GLY A 298 -8.21 4.13 6.78
N GLN A 299 -7.92 5.33 7.29
CA GLN A 299 -8.60 5.94 8.43
C GLN A 299 -9.87 6.66 7.97
N PHE A 300 -10.87 5.89 7.51
CA PHE A 300 -12.09 6.42 6.91
C PHE A 300 -12.85 7.42 7.80
N TYR A 301 -12.88 7.19 9.10
CA TYR A 301 -13.60 8.05 10.04
C TYR A 301 -12.91 9.41 10.21
N ASP A 302 -11.58 9.45 10.13
CA ASP A 302 -10.80 10.70 10.12
C ASP A 302 -10.94 11.42 8.77
N LEU A 303 -11.04 10.70 7.65
CA LEU A 303 -11.39 11.30 6.36
C LEU A 303 -12.74 12.04 6.42
N LEU A 304 -13.76 11.43 7.05
CA LEU A 304 -15.04 12.10 7.27
C LEU A 304 -14.90 13.34 8.16
N ASN A 305 -14.05 13.28 9.18
CA ASN A 305 -13.76 14.43 10.05
C ASN A 305 -13.09 15.57 9.27
N ILE A 306 -12.18 15.29 8.34
CA ILE A 306 -11.61 16.32 7.44
C ILE A 306 -12.72 17.02 6.67
N PHE A 307 -13.67 16.26 6.10
CA PHE A 307 -14.78 16.84 5.35
C PHE A 307 -15.79 17.58 6.23
N GLU A 308 -15.96 17.19 7.49
CA GLU A 308 -16.79 17.92 8.46
C GLU A 308 -16.14 19.25 8.85
N LEU A 309 -14.83 19.26 9.07
CA LEU A 309 -14.06 20.45 9.48
C LEU A 309 -13.83 21.44 8.33
N ASN A 310 -13.61 20.94 7.12
CA ASN A 310 -13.15 21.75 5.98
C ASN A 310 -14.13 21.75 4.79
N GLY A 311 -15.31 21.13 4.95
CA GLY A 311 -16.35 21.03 3.94
C GLY A 311 -16.10 19.90 2.93
N LEU A 312 -17.18 19.42 2.31
CA LEU A 312 -17.10 18.38 1.29
C LEU A 312 -16.34 18.85 0.04
N PRO A 313 -15.70 17.93 -0.70
CA PRO A 313 -15.13 18.23 -2.01
C PRO A 313 -16.19 18.75 -2.98
N SER A 314 -15.88 19.88 -3.62
CA SER A 314 -16.68 20.48 -4.69
C SER A 314 -15.79 21.33 -5.59
N GLU A 315 -16.33 21.86 -6.69
CA GLU A 315 -15.58 22.79 -7.55
C GLU A 315 -15.14 24.07 -6.82
N ASP A 316 -15.92 24.50 -5.82
CA ASP A 316 -15.61 25.65 -4.96
C ASP A 316 -14.77 25.28 -3.72
N ASN A 317 -14.60 23.99 -3.44
CA ASN A 317 -13.80 23.49 -2.33
C ASN A 317 -12.93 22.29 -2.78
N PRO A 318 -11.95 22.53 -3.66
CA PRO A 318 -11.15 21.46 -4.23
C PRO A 318 -10.10 20.93 -3.25
N TYR A 319 -9.84 19.63 -3.35
CA TYR A 319 -8.84 18.91 -2.55
C TYR A 319 -7.79 18.23 -3.42
N LEU A 320 -6.56 18.13 -2.93
CA LEU A 320 -5.55 17.16 -3.37
C LEU A 320 -5.25 16.23 -2.19
N PHE A 321 -5.42 14.92 -2.38
CA PHE A 321 -4.87 13.94 -1.45
C PHE A 321 -3.56 13.40 -2.04
N ASN A 322 -2.48 13.60 -1.30
CA ASN A 322 -1.11 13.41 -1.78
C ASN A 322 -0.57 12.00 -1.48
N GLY A 323 -1.22 10.99 -2.05
CA GLY A 323 -0.84 9.58 -1.92
C GLY A 323 -1.24 8.93 -0.59
N ASP A 324 -1.01 7.62 -0.51
CA ASP A 324 -1.14 6.78 0.67
C ASP A 324 -2.55 6.85 1.29
N PHE A 325 -3.51 6.50 0.44
CA PHE A 325 -4.92 6.44 0.79
C PHE A 325 -5.26 5.16 1.56
N VAL A 326 -4.54 4.08 1.23
CA VAL A 326 -4.83 2.71 1.66
C VAL A 326 -3.70 2.13 2.51
N ASP A 327 -3.88 0.86 2.87
CA ASP A 327 -3.02 0.09 3.76
C ASP A 327 -3.01 0.62 5.20
N ARG A 328 -2.54 -0.23 6.13
CA ARG A 328 -2.42 0.04 7.57
C ARG A 328 -3.77 0.14 8.27
N GLY A 329 -4.57 1.17 8.00
CA GLY A 329 -5.93 1.27 8.50
C GLY A 329 -6.82 0.21 7.86
N SER A 330 -7.83 -0.22 8.62
CA SER A 330 -8.71 -1.34 8.25
C SER A 330 -10.01 -0.90 7.56
N PHE A 331 -10.06 0.35 7.09
CA PHE A 331 -11.15 0.93 6.31
C PHE A 331 -10.63 1.54 5.00
N SER A 332 -9.63 0.89 4.41
CA SER A 332 -8.97 1.36 3.18
C SER A 332 -9.92 1.33 1.99
N LEU A 333 -10.81 0.33 1.90
CA LEU A 333 -11.76 0.21 0.81
C LEU A 333 -12.80 1.34 0.85
N GLU A 334 -13.26 1.72 2.03
CA GLU A 334 -14.19 2.83 2.23
C GLU A 334 -13.53 4.16 1.84
N VAL A 335 -12.29 4.39 2.27
CA VAL A 335 -11.51 5.59 1.87
C VAL A 335 -11.40 5.68 0.36
N ILE A 336 -10.85 4.65 -0.31
CA ILE A 336 -10.50 4.77 -1.73
C ILE A 336 -11.75 4.89 -2.62
N LEU A 337 -12.84 4.17 -2.28
CA LEU A 337 -14.09 4.29 -3.02
C LEU A 337 -14.74 5.67 -2.82
N THR A 338 -14.65 6.27 -1.63
CA THR A 338 -15.11 7.65 -1.41
C THR A 338 -14.31 8.66 -2.22
N LEU A 339 -12.97 8.58 -2.20
CA LEU A 339 -12.12 9.47 -2.98
C LEU A 339 -12.36 9.35 -4.50
N PHE A 340 -12.46 8.12 -5.00
CA PHE A 340 -12.78 7.87 -6.42
C PHE A 340 -14.18 8.35 -6.79
N ALA A 341 -15.18 8.15 -5.93
CA ALA A 341 -16.54 8.61 -6.21
C ALA A 341 -16.62 10.14 -6.30
N PHE A 342 -15.90 10.89 -5.44
CA PHE A 342 -15.80 12.35 -5.59
C PHE A 342 -15.13 12.75 -6.90
N LYS A 343 -14.09 12.03 -7.34
CA LYS A 343 -13.42 12.30 -8.62
C LYS A 343 -14.32 12.03 -9.82
N CYS A 344 -15.07 10.93 -9.80
CA CYS A 344 -16.05 10.62 -10.85
C CYS A 344 -17.22 11.61 -10.85
N MET A 345 -17.64 12.11 -9.68
CA MET A 345 -18.71 13.09 -9.55
C MET A 345 -18.34 14.45 -10.13
N SER A 346 -17.14 14.96 -9.80
CA SER A 346 -16.61 16.21 -10.34
C SER A 346 -15.09 16.11 -10.42
N PRO A 347 -14.52 15.99 -11.64
CA PRO A 347 -13.08 15.82 -11.81
C PRO A 347 -12.23 16.97 -11.26
N SER A 348 -12.79 18.18 -11.09
CA SER A 348 -12.10 19.34 -10.51
C SER A 348 -12.24 19.44 -8.99
N ALA A 349 -13.17 18.71 -8.38
CA ALA A 349 -13.39 18.73 -6.93
C ALA A 349 -12.29 18.00 -6.14
N ILE A 350 -11.66 16.99 -6.74
CA ILE A 350 -10.59 16.23 -6.07
C ILE A 350 -9.46 15.88 -7.04
N TYR A 351 -8.24 15.90 -6.54
CA TYR A 351 -7.01 15.48 -7.20
C TYR A 351 -6.37 14.42 -6.32
N LEU A 352 -5.74 13.42 -6.94
CA LEU A 352 -5.20 12.27 -6.25
C LEU A 352 -3.80 12.01 -6.82
N ALA A 353 -2.78 12.12 -5.99
CA ALA A 353 -1.42 11.73 -6.34
C ALA A 353 -1.17 10.28 -5.93
N ARG A 354 -0.29 9.57 -6.64
CA ARG A 354 0.17 8.25 -6.24
C ARG A 354 1.11 8.37 -5.04
N GLY A 355 0.91 7.56 -4.00
CA GLY A 355 1.88 7.30 -2.95
C GLY A 355 2.57 5.95 -3.14
N ASN A 356 3.51 5.61 -2.25
CA ASN A 356 4.19 4.31 -2.33
C ASN A 356 3.26 3.15 -1.95
N HIS A 357 2.21 3.41 -1.15
CA HIS A 357 1.20 2.43 -0.80
C HIS A 357 0.16 2.18 -1.90
N GLU A 358 0.10 2.99 -2.96
CA GLU A 358 -0.65 2.64 -4.19
C GLU A 358 0.22 1.76 -5.13
N SER A 359 0.76 0.68 -4.57
CA SER A 359 1.58 -0.32 -5.27
C SER A 359 1.27 -1.73 -4.81
N LYS A 360 1.38 -2.70 -5.72
CA LYS A 360 1.11 -4.11 -5.43
C LYS A 360 2.03 -4.65 -4.34
N SER A 361 3.28 -4.18 -4.31
CA SER A 361 4.27 -4.62 -3.33
C SER A 361 3.82 -4.30 -1.89
N MET A 362 3.29 -3.09 -1.67
CA MET A 362 2.82 -2.63 -0.36
C MET A 362 1.46 -3.25 -0.02
N ASN A 363 0.49 -3.22 -0.95
CA ASN A 363 -0.87 -3.69 -0.68
C ASN A 363 -0.96 -5.15 -0.26
N LYS A 364 -0.07 -5.98 -0.80
CA LYS A 364 0.04 -7.40 -0.46
C LYS A 364 0.46 -7.64 0.99
N ILE A 365 1.21 -6.71 1.56
CA ILE A 365 1.84 -6.83 2.86
C ILE A 365 1.02 -6.09 3.92
N TYR A 366 0.55 -4.88 3.60
CA TYR A 366 0.04 -3.91 4.56
C TYR A 366 -1.48 -3.80 4.66
N GLY A 367 -2.22 -4.64 3.95
CA GLY A 367 -3.62 -4.94 4.27
C GLY A 367 -4.62 -4.68 3.18
N PHE A 368 -4.37 -3.76 2.26
CA PHE A 368 -5.36 -3.39 1.24
C PHE A 368 -5.75 -4.58 0.36
N GLU A 369 -4.78 -5.38 -0.10
CA GLU A 369 -5.10 -6.59 -0.88
C GLU A 369 -6.00 -7.55 -0.09
N GLY A 370 -5.68 -7.78 1.19
CA GLY A 370 -6.46 -8.65 2.05
C GLY A 370 -7.87 -8.11 2.31
N GLU A 371 -8.00 -6.79 2.48
CA GLU A 371 -9.27 -6.11 2.71
C GLU A 371 -10.17 -6.19 1.47
N VAL A 372 -9.62 -5.91 0.28
CA VAL A 372 -10.31 -6.03 -1.00
C VAL A 372 -10.77 -7.47 -1.24
N ARG A 373 -9.92 -8.48 -1.00
CA ARG A 373 -10.32 -9.89 -1.14
C ARG A 373 -11.45 -10.26 -0.17
N SER A 374 -11.42 -9.72 1.05
CA SER A 374 -12.43 -10.00 2.08
C SER A 374 -13.78 -9.33 1.78
N LYS A 375 -13.78 -8.07 1.33
CA LYS A 375 -14.99 -7.27 1.14
C LYS A 375 -15.54 -7.37 -0.28
N LEU A 376 -14.68 -7.65 -1.28
CA LEU A 376 -15.03 -7.77 -2.69
C LEU A 376 -14.62 -9.15 -3.26
N ASN A 377 -13.53 -9.22 -4.04
CA ASN A 377 -12.94 -10.46 -4.60
C ASN A 377 -11.60 -10.16 -5.30
N ASP A 378 -10.95 -11.23 -5.79
CA ASP A 378 -9.65 -11.19 -6.47
C ASP A 378 -9.61 -10.35 -7.74
N THR A 379 -10.72 -10.25 -8.47
CA THR A 379 -10.79 -9.42 -9.68
C THR A 379 -10.61 -7.94 -9.33
N PHE A 380 -11.16 -7.50 -8.19
CA PHE A 380 -10.95 -6.13 -7.71
C PHE A 380 -9.52 -5.86 -7.28
N VAL A 381 -8.78 -6.85 -6.77
CA VAL A 381 -7.36 -6.68 -6.45
C VAL A 381 -6.57 -6.30 -7.70
N GLU A 382 -6.76 -7.05 -8.79
CA GLU A 382 -6.09 -6.78 -10.05
C GLU A 382 -6.53 -5.44 -10.65
N LEU A 383 -7.83 -5.12 -10.55
CA LEU A 383 -8.38 -3.86 -11.04
C LEU A 383 -7.84 -2.63 -10.28
N PHE A 384 -7.80 -2.66 -8.95
CA PHE A 384 -7.22 -1.56 -8.16
C PHE A 384 -5.74 -1.38 -8.46
N ALA A 385 -4.97 -2.47 -8.61
CA ALA A 385 -3.55 -2.38 -8.98
C ALA A 385 -3.36 -1.69 -10.35
N GLU A 386 -4.20 -2.01 -11.33
CA GLU A 386 -4.19 -1.35 -12.64
C GLU A 386 -4.53 0.15 -12.53
N VAL A 387 -5.57 0.50 -11.76
CA VAL A 387 -5.98 1.90 -11.53
C VAL A 387 -4.91 2.69 -10.80
N PHE A 388 -4.26 2.10 -9.80
CA PHE A 388 -3.17 2.74 -9.07
C PHE A 388 -1.96 3.04 -9.97
N CYS A 389 -1.70 2.20 -10.98
CA CYS A 389 -0.70 2.51 -12.00
C CYS A 389 -1.07 3.70 -12.90
N CYS A 390 -2.34 4.12 -12.91
CA CYS A 390 -2.78 5.28 -13.69
C CYS A 390 -2.70 6.60 -12.92
N LEU A 391 -2.56 6.58 -11.59
CA LEU A 391 -2.51 7.77 -10.74
C LEU A 391 -1.36 8.70 -11.11
N PRO A 392 -1.59 10.03 -11.25
CA PRO A 392 -0.51 11.01 -11.43
C PRO A 392 0.53 10.96 -10.31
N LEU A 393 1.79 11.28 -10.62
CA LEU A 393 2.90 11.18 -9.68
C LEU A 393 3.15 12.48 -8.91
N ALA A 394 2.80 13.63 -9.49
CA ALA A 394 2.99 14.93 -8.87
C ALA A 394 1.99 15.96 -9.39
N HIS A 395 1.87 17.07 -8.66
CA HIS A 395 1.03 18.21 -9.02
C HIS A 395 1.79 19.51 -8.88
N VAL A 396 1.43 20.51 -9.68
CA VAL A 396 1.94 21.89 -9.55
C VAL A 396 0.76 22.85 -9.44
N ILE A 397 0.67 23.59 -8.34
CA ILE A 397 -0.41 24.55 -8.08
C ILE A 397 0.09 25.96 -8.42
N ASN A 398 -0.62 26.63 -9.34
CA ASN A 398 -0.34 28.00 -9.80
C ASN A 398 1.12 28.25 -10.20
N GLU A 399 1.79 27.23 -10.76
CA GLU A 399 3.22 27.30 -11.15
C GLU A 399 4.15 27.69 -9.99
N LYS A 400 3.71 27.53 -8.73
CA LYS A 400 4.44 27.96 -7.53
C LYS A 400 4.70 26.81 -6.56
N VAL A 401 3.70 25.97 -6.31
CA VAL A 401 3.79 24.91 -5.28
C VAL A 401 3.86 23.55 -5.97
N PHE A 402 4.98 22.85 -5.81
CA PHE A 402 5.15 21.47 -6.27
C PHE A 402 4.72 20.51 -5.16
N VAL A 403 3.80 19.61 -5.47
CA VAL A 403 3.26 18.62 -4.53
C VAL A 403 3.59 17.21 -5.01
N VAL A 404 4.22 16.43 -4.14
CA VAL A 404 4.65 15.05 -4.42
C VAL A 404 4.54 14.22 -3.14
N HIS A 405 4.23 12.93 -3.21
CA HIS A 405 4.10 12.12 -2.00
C HIS A 405 5.41 11.99 -1.21
N GLY A 406 6.45 11.41 -1.82
CA GLY A 406 7.77 11.19 -1.23
C GLY A 406 8.62 12.46 -1.27
N GLY A 407 9.37 12.70 -2.35
CA GLY A 407 10.30 13.82 -2.36
C GLY A 407 11.05 14.05 -3.67
N LEU A 408 12.26 14.59 -3.52
CA LEU A 408 13.11 15.00 -4.64
C LEU A 408 14.12 13.91 -5.03
N PHE A 409 15.01 14.25 -5.96
CA PHE A 409 15.73 13.28 -6.79
C PHE A 409 17.20 13.10 -6.40
N SER A 410 17.76 11.95 -6.77
CA SER A 410 19.18 11.61 -6.59
C SER A 410 20.12 12.41 -7.48
N VAL A 411 19.60 12.99 -8.57
CA VAL A 411 20.33 13.82 -9.52
C VAL A 411 19.81 15.25 -9.53
N ASP A 412 20.70 16.21 -9.80
CA ASP A 412 20.31 17.61 -10.01
C ASP A 412 19.85 17.84 -11.47
N GLY A 413 19.14 18.95 -11.71
CA GLY A 413 18.72 19.36 -13.05
C GLY A 413 17.40 18.79 -13.54
N VAL A 414 16.72 17.95 -12.75
CA VAL A 414 15.38 17.41 -13.08
C VAL A 414 14.39 18.55 -13.26
N LYS A 415 13.70 18.57 -14.39
CA LYS A 415 12.68 19.55 -14.75
C LYS A 415 11.27 19.00 -14.64
N LEU A 416 10.29 19.89 -14.50
CA LEU A 416 8.86 19.51 -14.54
C LEU A 416 8.49 18.77 -15.83
N SER A 417 9.18 19.03 -16.95
CA SER A 417 9.01 18.30 -18.20
C SER A 417 9.41 16.82 -18.08
N ASP A 418 10.45 16.52 -17.32
CA ASP A 418 10.95 15.15 -17.15
C ASP A 418 9.93 14.34 -16.36
N ILE A 419 9.36 14.92 -15.29
CA ILE A 419 8.31 14.32 -14.47
C ILE A 419 7.05 14.08 -15.31
N ARG A 420 6.66 15.06 -16.14
CA ARG A 420 5.49 14.95 -17.02
C ARG A 420 5.65 13.85 -18.08
N ALA A 421 6.89 13.56 -18.48
CA ALA A 421 7.24 12.55 -19.48
C ALA A 421 7.42 11.14 -18.92
N ILE A 422 7.36 10.93 -17.59
CA ILE A 422 7.45 9.60 -16.99
C ILE A 422 6.29 8.74 -17.48
N ASP A 423 6.60 7.59 -18.09
CA ASP A 423 5.62 6.53 -18.32
C ASP A 423 5.34 5.86 -16.98
N ARG A 424 4.19 6.22 -16.37
CA ARG A 424 3.84 5.83 -15.01
C ARG A 424 3.00 4.57 -14.92
N PHE A 425 2.58 4.01 -16.07
CA PHE A 425 1.63 2.90 -16.16
C PHE A 425 2.27 1.54 -15.83
N CYS A 426 3.00 1.48 -14.73
CA CYS A 426 3.70 0.32 -14.22
C CYS A 426 3.74 0.35 -12.67
N GLU A 427 4.18 -0.75 -12.06
CA GLU A 427 4.60 -0.71 -10.66
C GLU A 427 5.86 0.18 -10.51
N PRO A 428 6.05 0.85 -9.36
CA PRO A 428 7.24 1.66 -9.14
C PRO A 428 8.52 0.82 -9.31
N PRO A 429 9.49 1.28 -10.12
CA PRO A 429 10.78 0.60 -10.25
C PRO A 429 11.60 0.67 -8.96
N GLU A 430 12.67 -0.11 -8.87
CA GLU A 430 13.59 -0.07 -7.71
C GLU A 430 14.45 1.21 -7.67
N GLU A 431 14.61 1.90 -8.79
CA GLU A 431 15.40 3.13 -8.93
C GLU A 431 14.80 4.11 -9.97
N GLY A 432 15.32 5.34 -10.00
CA GLY A 432 14.94 6.38 -10.96
C GLY A 432 13.82 7.29 -10.47
N LEU A 433 13.44 8.26 -11.32
CA LEU A 433 12.59 9.40 -10.92
C LEU A 433 11.25 8.97 -10.31
N MET A 434 10.57 7.97 -10.88
CA MET A 434 9.30 7.48 -10.36
C MET A 434 9.44 6.87 -8.97
N CYS A 435 10.51 6.11 -8.72
CA CYS A 435 10.80 5.56 -7.40
C CYS A 435 11.04 6.69 -6.39
N GLU A 436 11.89 7.65 -6.76
CA GLU A 436 12.33 8.74 -5.88
C GLU A 436 11.19 9.70 -5.51
N LEU A 437 10.28 9.98 -6.45
CA LEU A 437 9.06 10.76 -6.20
C LEU A 437 8.19 10.12 -5.10
N LEU A 438 8.16 8.79 -5.03
CA LEU A 438 7.29 8.06 -4.10
C LEU A 438 7.97 7.72 -2.77
N TRP A 439 9.31 7.71 -2.69
CA TRP A 439 10.03 7.11 -1.55
C TRP A 439 11.07 7.99 -0.86
N SER A 440 11.45 9.13 -1.45
CA SER A 440 12.53 9.94 -0.88
C SER A 440 12.05 10.80 0.28
N ASP A 441 12.96 11.07 1.22
CA ASP A 441 12.69 11.88 2.41
C ASP A 441 13.66 13.07 2.52
N PRO A 442 13.25 14.21 3.09
CA PRO A 442 14.17 15.28 3.43
C PRO A 442 15.18 14.85 4.51
N GLN A 443 16.33 15.52 4.55
CA GLN A 443 17.29 15.41 5.65
C GLN A 443 17.78 16.80 6.08
N PRO A 444 18.09 16.98 7.38
CA PRO A 444 18.57 18.27 7.87
C PRO A 444 19.98 18.62 7.35
N GLN A 445 20.81 17.63 7.03
CA GLN A 445 22.15 17.87 6.50
C GLN A 445 22.09 18.22 5.00
N LEU A 446 22.98 19.10 4.55
CA LEU A 446 23.13 19.41 3.13
C LEU A 446 23.59 18.19 2.33
N GLY A 447 23.31 18.19 1.02
CA GLY A 447 23.67 17.14 0.08
C GLY A 447 22.63 16.03 0.00
N ARG A 448 23.09 14.81 -0.27
CA ARG A 448 22.26 13.61 -0.37
C ARG A 448 22.84 12.51 0.50
N GLY A 449 21.97 11.66 1.04
CA GLY A 449 22.34 10.52 1.85
C GLY A 449 21.56 9.26 1.47
N PRO A 450 21.92 8.11 2.04
CA PRO A 450 21.15 6.90 1.88
C PRO A 450 19.78 7.07 2.56
N SER A 451 18.71 6.66 1.87
CA SER A 451 17.37 6.65 2.46
C SER A 451 17.33 5.80 3.72
N LYS A 452 16.70 6.33 4.76
CA LYS A 452 16.41 5.59 6.00
C LYS A 452 15.48 4.42 5.76
N ARG A 453 14.72 4.40 4.66
CA ARG A 453 13.79 3.33 4.27
C ARG A 453 14.48 2.20 3.51
N GLY A 454 15.69 2.44 2.99
CA GLY A 454 16.42 1.50 2.14
C GLY A 454 15.95 1.47 0.68
N VAL A 455 15.17 2.46 0.25
CA VAL A 455 14.69 2.73 -1.12
C VAL A 455 14.50 4.24 -1.27
N GLY A 456 14.77 4.80 -2.46
CA GLY A 456 14.88 6.25 -2.65
C GLY A 456 16.16 6.83 -2.03
N LEU A 457 16.14 8.11 -1.67
CA LEU A 457 17.25 8.79 -1.02
C LEU A 457 16.80 9.74 0.08
N SER A 458 17.76 10.22 0.86
CA SER A 458 17.58 11.43 1.67
C SER A 458 18.19 12.65 0.97
N PHE A 459 17.51 13.80 0.97
CA PHE A 459 17.97 15.02 0.30
C PHE A 459 17.91 16.26 1.20
N GLY A 460 18.96 17.08 1.15
CA GLY A 460 19.11 18.27 1.99
C GLY A 460 18.49 19.55 1.42
N ALA A 461 18.53 20.61 2.22
CA ALA A 461 17.96 21.92 1.86
C ALA A 461 18.54 22.53 0.57
N ASP A 462 19.80 22.26 0.25
CA ASP A 462 20.45 22.72 -0.98
C ASP A 462 19.87 22.03 -2.22
N VAL A 463 19.46 20.76 -2.12
CA VAL A 463 18.77 20.04 -3.21
C VAL A 463 17.39 20.64 -3.46
N THR A 464 16.62 20.88 -2.39
CA THR A 464 15.31 21.54 -2.49
C THR A 464 15.41 22.91 -3.12
N LYS A 465 16.35 23.74 -2.63
CA LYS A 465 16.56 25.08 -3.15
C LYS A 465 16.91 25.07 -4.63
N ARG A 466 17.87 24.24 -5.06
CA ARG A 466 18.24 24.11 -6.48
C ARG A 466 17.06 23.71 -7.34
N PHE A 467 16.30 22.68 -6.94
CA PHE A 467 15.14 22.21 -7.72
C PHE A 467 14.08 23.31 -7.89
N LEU A 468 13.78 24.05 -6.82
CA LEU A 468 12.82 25.16 -6.84
C LEU A 468 13.29 26.29 -7.75
N GLU A 469 14.55 26.73 -7.62
CA GLU A 469 15.13 27.79 -8.47
C GLU A 469 15.11 27.38 -9.96
N ASP A 470 15.54 26.16 -10.24
CA ASP A 470 15.65 25.61 -11.59
C ASP A 470 14.31 25.44 -12.33
N ASN A 471 13.22 25.32 -11.57
CA ASN A 471 11.86 25.14 -12.07
C ASN A 471 10.96 26.35 -11.80
N LYS A 472 11.51 27.44 -11.24
CA LYS A 472 10.79 28.68 -10.88
C LYS A 472 9.61 28.46 -9.94
N LEU A 473 9.81 27.60 -8.96
CA LEU A 473 8.83 27.25 -7.92
C LEU A 473 9.20 27.93 -6.59
N ASP A 474 8.20 28.06 -5.71
CA ASP A 474 8.34 28.71 -4.40
C ASP A 474 8.50 27.70 -3.26
N LEU A 475 7.80 26.56 -3.35
CA LEU A 475 7.58 25.62 -2.25
C LEU A 475 7.44 24.17 -2.75
N VAL A 476 8.02 23.22 -2.02
CA VAL A 476 7.69 21.79 -2.10
C VAL A 476 6.74 21.42 -0.95
N VAL A 477 5.63 20.76 -1.26
CA VAL A 477 4.77 20.10 -0.28
C VAL A 477 4.86 18.60 -0.49
N ARG A 478 5.07 17.84 0.59
CA ARG A 478 5.13 16.39 0.56
C ARG A 478 4.45 15.75 1.76
N SER A 479 4.36 14.41 1.80
CA SER A 479 3.63 13.68 2.85
C SER A 479 4.48 12.57 3.50
N HIS A 480 4.16 11.28 3.37
CA HIS A 480 5.02 10.07 3.53
C HIS A 480 5.71 9.83 4.88
N GLU A 481 5.90 10.84 5.73
CA GLU A 481 6.45 10.75 7.08
C GLU A 481 5.42 11.23 8.10
N VAL A 482 5.18 10.40 9.11
CA VAL A 482 4.37 10.79 10.28
C VAL A 482 5.07 11.94 11.01
N LYS A 483 4.32 13.01 11.31
CA LYS A 483 4.79 14.14 12.12
C LYS A 483 3.88 14.34 13.33
N ASP A 484 4.46 14.64 14.49
CA ASP A 484 3.72 14.75 15.76
C ASP A 484 2.56 15.76 15.68
N GLU A 485 2.78 16.91 15.06
CA GLU A 485 1.76 17.97 14.88
C GLU A 485 0.99 17.83 13.55
N GLY A 486 1.15 16.72 12.84
CA GLY A 486 0.56 16.49 11.51
C GLY A 486 1.26 17.23 10.38
N TYR A 487 2.25 18.07 10.68
CA TYR A 487 3.09 18.72 9.67
C TYR A 487 4.47 19.06 10.22
N GLU A 488 5.41 19.35 9.33
CA GLU A 488 6.71 19.94 9.66
C GLU A 488 7.16 20.88 8.55
N VAL A 489 7.73 22.03 8.91
CA VAL A 489 8.33 22.99 7.97
C VAL A 489 9.84 22.82 8.01
N GLU A 490 10.41 22.42 6.88
CA GLU A 490 11.80 22.02 6.75
C GLU A 490 12.51 22.89 5.68
N HIS A 491 13.83 22.76 5.58
CA HIS A 491 14.65 23.37 4.52
C HIS A 491 14.41 24.88 4.35
N ASP A 492 14.55 25.65 5.43
CA ASP A 492 14.38 27.10 5.44
C ASP A 492 12.99 27.58 4.93
N GLY A 493 11.95 26.79 5.20
CA GLY A 493 10.58 27.10 4.77
C GLY A 493 10.30 26.77 3.29
N LYS A 494 11.19 26.04 2.63
CA LYS A 494 11.06 25.62 1.23
C LYS A 494 10.47 24.23 1.06
N LEU A 495 10.32 23.48 2.15
CA LEU A 495 9.67 22.18 2.16
C LEU A 495 8.67 22.11 3.31
N ILE A 496 7.48 21.58 3.05
CA ILE A 496 6.50 21.26 4.10
C ILE A 496 6.10 19.79 3.96
N THR A 497 6.28 19.04 5.04
CA THR A 497 5.69 17.72 5.20
C THR A 497 4.29 17.88 5.80
N VAL A 498 3.25 17.29 5.20
CA VAL A 498 1.87 17.25 5.72
C VAL A 498 1.38 15.81 5.80
N PHE A 499 0.75 15.44 6.92
CA PHE A 499 0.29 14.09 7.21
C PHE A 499 -1.13 14.13 7.77
N SER A 500 -2.07 13.40 7.17
CA SER A 500 -3.50 13.54 7.44
C SER A 500 -4.12 12.34 8.17
N ALA A 501 -3.31 11.42 8.68
CA ALA A 501 -3.74 10.29 9.52
C ALA A 501 -3.43 10.57 11.01
N PRO A 502 -4.34 11.20 11.77
CA PRO A 502 -4.12 11.44 13.19
C PRO A 502 -4.12 10.13 13.98
N ASN A 503 -3.38 10.07 15.09
CA ASN A 503 -3.19 8.88 15.91
C ASN A 503 -2.87 7.63 15.06
N TYR A 504 -1.91 7.76 14.16
CA TYR A 504 -1.62 6.77 13.13
C TYR A 504 -1.49 5.35 13.72
N CYS A 505 -2.16 4.40 13.08
CA CYS A 505 -2.25 3.00 13.52
C CYS A 505 -2.70 2.81 14.97
N ASP A 506 -3.54 3.70 15.49
CA ASP A 506 -4.09 3.72 16.86
C ASP A 506 -3.03 3.73 17.98
N GLN A 507 -1.80 4.14 17.66
CA GLN A 507 -0.65 3.99 18.56
C GLN A 507 0.27 5.21 18.61
N MET A 508 0.37 5.98 17.53
CA MET A 508 1.35 7.07 17.44
C MET A 508 0.96 8.30 18.25
N GLY A 509 -0.34 8.57 18.43
CA GLY A 509 -0.83 9.75 19.16
C GLY A 509 -0.56 11.11 18.48
N ASN A 510 -0.07 11.12 17.23
CA ASN A 510 0.14 12.33 16.45
C ASN A 510 -1.17 13.04 16.08
N LYS A 511 -1.11 14.33 15.77
CA LYS A 511 -2.19 15.04 15.07
C LYS A 511 -2.14 14.74 13.57
N GLY A 512 -3.25 15.00 12.90
CA GLY A 512 -3.32 15.12 11.45
C GLY A 512 -3.30 16.61 11.08
N ALA A 513 -2.92 16.92 9.84
CA ALA A 513 -3.05 18.27 9.29
C ALA A 513 -3.45 18.24 7.81
N PHE A 514 -3.99 19.36 7.35
CA PHE A 514 -4.14 19.69 5.93
C PHE A 514 -3.71 21.15 5.71
N ILE A 515 -3.32 21.48 4.48
CA ILE A 515 -2.86 22.83 4.12
C ILE A 515 -3.89 23.49 3.19
N ARG A 516 -4.33 24.70 3.53
CA ARG A 516 -5.12 25.54 2.63
C ARG A 516 -4.21 26.56 1.95
N PHE A 517 -4.32 26.67 0.64
CA PHE A 517 -3.70 27.70 -0.18
C PHE A 517 -4.79 28.62 -0.74
N GLU A 518 -4.55 29.93 -0.76
CA GLU A 518 -5.48 30.91 -1.35
C GLU A 518 -4.76 31.75 -2.40
N ALA A 519 -5.38 31.91 -3.57
CA ALA A 519 -4.80 32.68 -4.67
C ALA A 519 -5.06 34.19 -4.50
N PRO A 520 -4.12 35.06 -4.89
CA PRO A 520 -2.88 34.77 -5.63
C PRO A 520 -1.67 34.45 -4.75
N ASP A 521 -1.77 34.66 -3.43
CA ASP A 521 -0.66 34.63 -2.49
C ASP A 521 -0.02 33.23 -2.36
N MET A 522 -0.82 32.17 -2.46
CA MET A 522 -0.37 30.77 -2.34
C MET A 522 0.45 30.51 -1.06
N LYS A 523 0.17 31.25 0.02
CA LYS A 523 0.78 31.00 1.33
C LYS A 523 0.14 29.77 1.97
N PRO A 524 0.93 28.84 2.54
CA PRO A 524 0.39 27.67 3.22
C PRO A 524 -0.26 28.08 4.54
N ASN A 525 -1.56 27.84 4.67
CA ASN A 525 -2.28 27.91 5.94
C ASN A 525 -2.54 26.49 6.46
N VAL A 526 -1.72 26.05 7.41
CA VAL A 526 -1.80 24.69 7.96
C VAL A 526 -2.87 24.64 9.06
N VAL A 527 -3.77 23.66 8.96
CA VAL A 527 -4.81 23.38 9.94
C VAL A 527 -4.60 21.98 10.50
N THR A 528 -4.43 21.88 11.82
CA THR A 528 -4.26 20.60 12.52
C THR A 528 -5.56 20.08 13.10
N PHE A 529 -5.73 18.77 13.18
CA PHE A 529 -6.88 18.10 13.77
C PHE A 529 -6.48 16.81 14.50
N SER A 530 -7.34 16.36 15.41
CA SER A 530 -7.13 15.13 16.20
C SER A 530 -7.95 13.97 15.64
N ALA A 531 -7.58 12.75 16.03
CA ALA A 531 -8.28 11.54 15.64
C ALA A 531 -9.69 11.50 16.23
N VAL A 532 -10.61 10.86 15.50
CA VAL A 532 -11.98 10.60 15.95
C VAL A 532 -12.23 9.11 16.24
N PRO A 533 -13.24 8.78 17.06
CA PRO A 533 -13.58 7.37 17.30
C PRO A 533 -13.98 6.65 16.02
N HIS A 534 -13.54 5.39 15.90
CA HIS A 534 -13.93 4.46 14.85
C HIS A 534 -14.35 3.11 15.47
N PRO A 535 -15.00 2.21 14.70
CA PRO A 535 -15.32 0.87 15.15
C PRO A 535 -14.09 0.06 15.57
N ASP A 536 -14.30 -0.94 16.43
CA ASP A 536 -13.26 -1.83 16.96
C ASP A 536 -12.78 -2.84 15.90
N VAL A 537 -12.11 -2.33 14.87
CA VAL A 537 -11.37 -3.10 13.87
C VAL A 537 -9.93 -2.64 13.93
N LYS A 538 -9.07 -3.46 14.52
CA LYS A 538 -7.65 -3.12 14.72
C LYS A 538 -6.96 -2.77 13.40
N PRO A 539 -5.97 -1.87 13.40
CA PRO A 539 -5.11 -1.65 12.26
C PRO A 539 -4.47 -2.97 11.80
N MET A 540 -4.18 -3.07 10.51
CA MET A 540 -3.56 -4.23 9.89
C MET A 540 -4.38 -5.52 10.05
N ALA A 541 -5.70 -5.45 10.27
CA ALA A 541 -6.55 -6.63 10.48
C ALA A 541 -6.51 -7.59 9.27
N TYR A 542 -6.38 -7.03 8.07
CA TYR A 542 -6.34 -7.74 6.79
C TYR A 542 -4.92 -7.93 6.22
N ALA A 543 -3.90 -7.43 6.93
CA ALA A 543 -2.51 -7.52 6.50
C ALA A 543 -1.97 -8.95 6.55
N ASN A 544 -0.78 -9.14 5.99
CA ASN A 544 -0.11 -10.42 6.01
C ASN A 544 0.01 -10.95 7.46
N ASN A 545 -0.51 -12.15 7.70
CA ASN A 545 -0.50 -12.77 9.04
C ASN A 545 0.89 -12.81 9.67
N PHE A 546 1.94 -12.96 8.84
CA PHE A 546 3.31 -12.98 9.33
C PHE A 546 3.75 -11.60 9.81
N LEU A 547 3.45 -10.53 9.07
CA LEU A 547 3.80 -9.17 9.47
C LEU A 547 3.07 -8.74 10.76
N ARG A 548 1.81 -9.12 10.93
CA ARG A 548 1.02 -8.86 12.15
C ARG A 548 1.61 -9.47 13.42
N MET A 549 2.56 -10.39 13.31
CA MET A 549 3.29 -10.92 14.47
C MET A 549 4.37 -9.97 15.00
N PHE A 550 4.61 -8.84 14.32
CA PHE A 550 5.62 -7.82 14.64
C PHE A 550 5.03 -6.43 14.91
N SER A 551 3.74 -6.23 14.63
CA SER A 551 2.97 -5.01 14.91
C SER A 551 2.73 -4.84 16.40
#